data_AF-A0A1B7XAU1-F1
#
_entry.id   AF-A0A1B7XAU1-F1
#
_cell.length_a   1.000
_cell.length_b   1.000
_cell.length_c   1.000
_cell.angle_alpha   90.00
_cell.angle_beta   90.00
_cell.angle_gamma   90.00
#
_symmetry.space_group_name_H-M   'P 1'
#
loop_
_entity.id
_entity.type
_entity.pdbx_description
1 polymer ?
#
loop_
_entity_poly.entity_id
_entity_poly.type
_entity_poly.pdbx_seq_one_letter_code
_entity_poly.pdbx_strand_id
1 'polypeptide(L)'
;MIKYIETDEYKQIYCPDFHDGRIQKVFLKKIQQEIYVCEECESLWFTLEGIFLERGDFFTGFLKDKGQITKDGFDDWNSILEYRDFVTFDEIKEIVDKHKIKVVVLE
;
A
#
# COMPACT_ATOMS: atom_id res chain seq x y z
N MET A 1 -9.48 -8.25 9.02
CA MET A 1 -10.62 -7.78 8.20
C MET A 1 -11.07 -6.43 8.71
N ILE A 2 -10.88 -5.43 7.87
CA ILE A 2 -11.19 -4.03 8.17
C ILE A 2 -12.69 -3.79 7.96
N LYS A 3 -13.28 -2.89 8.76
CA LYS A 3 -14.73 -2.62 8.75
C LYS A 3 -15.11 -1.49 7.79
N TYR A 4 -14.19 -0.60 7.51
CA TYR A 4 -14.40 0.54 6.63
C TYR A 4 -13.10 1.04 6.02
N ILE A 5 -13.20 1.75 4.91
CA ILE A 5 -12.08 2.45 4.27
C ILE A 5 -12.43 3.93 4.15
N GLU A 6 -11.42 4.77 4.18
CA GLU A 6 -11.53 6.20 3.93
C GLU A 6 -11.00 6.54 2.54
N THR A 7 -11.63 7.50 1.88
CA THR A 7 -11.22 8.02 0.57
C THR A 7 -11.27 9.53 0.55
N ASP A 8 -10.38 10.19 -0.18
CA ASP A 8 -10.43 11.64 -0.41
C ASP A 8 -11.26 12.04 -1.66
N GLU A 9 -11.28 13.34 -1.96
CA GLU A 9 -11.90 13.91 -3.16
C GLU A 9 -11.33 13.38 -4.49
N TYR A 10 -10.09 12.88 -4.48
CA TYR A 10 -9.43 12.23 -5.62
C TYR A 10 -9.69 10.73 -5.67
N LYS A 11 -10.56 10.22 -4.77
CA LYS A 11 -10.85 8.81 -4.56
C LYS A 11 -9.63 7.98 -4.14
N GLN A 12 -8.56 8.59 -3.65
CA GLN A 12 -7.39 7.86 -3.16
C GLN A 12 -7.75 7.21 -1.83
N ILE A 13 -7.35 5.95 -1.65
CA ILE A 13 -7.72 5.21 -0.45
C ILE A 13 -6.69 5.44 0.66
N TYR A 14 -7.19 5.59 1.88
CA TYR A 14 -6.36 5.73 3.07
C TYR A 14 -5.97 4.36 3.64
N CYS A 15 -4.81 4.35 4.29
CA CYS A 15 -4.24 3.21 4.94
C CYS A 15 -5.14 2.74 6.09
N PRO A 16 -5.58 1.48 6.08
CA PRO A 16 -6.46 0.99 7.12
C PRO A 16 -5.75 0.71 8.46
N ASP A 17 -4.40 0.69 8.47
CA ASP A 17 -3.62 0.49 9.69
C ASP A 17 -3.28 1.82 10.40
N PHE A 18 -3.29 2.95 9.69
CA PHE A 18 -2.87 4.28 10.21
C PHE A 18 -3.89 5.40 10.02
N HIS A 19 -4.81 5.29 9.06
CA HIS A 19 -5.87 6.23 8.71
C HIS A 19 -5.45 7.61 8.18
N ASP A 20 -4.19 8.01 8.32
CA ASP A 20 -3.73 9.33 7.83
C ASP A 20 -2.87 9.28 6.55
N GLY A 21 -2.34 8.12 6.17
CA GLY A 21 -1.50 7.97 4.98
C GLY A 21 -2.22 7.25 3.84
N ARG A 22 -2.01 7.67 2.59
CA ARG A 22 -2.61 6.99 1.43
C ARG A 22 -1.83 5.77 0.99
N ILE A 23 -2.50 4.86 0.30
CA ILE A 23 -1.87 3.66 -0.26
C ILE A 23 -1.28 3.95 -1.64
N GLN A 24 0.03 3.89 -1.74
CA GLN A 24 0.79 4.10 -2.97
C GLN A 24 1.11 2.78 -3.67
N LYS A 25 1.06 2.77 -5.00
CA LYS A 25 1.57 1.68 -5.83
C LYS A 25 3.08 1.84 -5.99
N VAL A 26 3.83 0.81 -5.65
CA VAL A 26 5.29 0.78 -5.79
C VAL A 26 5.69 -0.43 -6.60
N PHE A 27 6.51 -0.24 -7.62
CA PHE A 27 7.06 -1.33 -8.40
C PHE A 27 8.49 -1.63 -7.96
N LEU A 28 8.73 -2.84 -7.47
CA LEU A 28 10.06 -3.31 -7.07
C LEU A 28 10.80 -3.87 -8.29
N LYS A 29 11.81 -3.14 -8.76
CA LYS A 29 12.49 -3.40 -10.03
C LYS A 29 13.23 -4.74 -10.06
N LYS A 30 13.92 -5.11 -8.98
CA LYS A 30 14.74 -6.34 -8.96
C LYS A 30 13.89 -7.62 -8.96
N ILE A 31 12.71 -7.58 -8.34
CA ILE A 31 11.79 -8.74 -8.29
C ILE A 31 10.62 -8.63 -9.28
N GLN A 32 10.56 -7.52 -10.04
CA GLN A 32 9.54 -7.25 -11.05
C GLN A 32 8.11 -7.41 -10.50
N GLN A 33 7.86 -6.84 -9.32
CA GLN A 33 6.60 -7.00 -8.60
C GLN A 33 6.03 -5.64 -8.19
N GLU A 34 4.74 -5.43 -8.47
CA GLU A 34 3.99 -4.33 -7.88
C GLU A 34 3.53 -4.71 -6.47
N ILE A 35 3.67 -3.74 -5.56
CA ILE A 35 3.26 -3.82 -4.16
C ILE A 35 2.54 -2.53 -3.78
N TYR A 36 1.85 -2.56 -2.65
CA TYR A 36 1.06 -1.45 -2.14
C TYR A 36 1.62 -1.04 -0.79
N VAL A 37 2.02 0.23 -0.65
CA VAL A 37 2.71 0.73 0.55
C VAL A 37 2.00 1.97 1.06
N CYS A 38 1.78 2.06 2.36
CA CYS A 38 1.32 3.31 2.98
C CYS A 38 2.45 4.35 2.97
N GLU A 39 2.15 5.56 2.50
CA GLU A 39 3.13 6.66 2.40
C GLU A 39 3.64 7.16 3.77
N GLU A 40 2.91 6.91 4.86
CA GLU A 40 3.23 7.43 6.21
C GLU A 40 3.76 6.36 7.19
N CYS A 41 3.26 5.12 7.13
CA CYS A 41 3.51 4.12 8.19
C CYS A 41 4.27 2.86 7.74
N GLU A 42 4.76 2.83 6.50
CA GLU A 42 5.50 1.70 5.91
C GLU A 42 4.73 0.37 5.85
N SER A 43 3.42 0.36 6.10
CA SER A 43 2.60 -0.84 5.95
C SER A 43 2.58 -1.28 4.48
N LEU A 44 2.83 -2.56 4.24
CA LEU A 44 3.03 -3.18 2.94
C LEU A 44 1.98 -4.27 2.70
N TRP A 45 1.42 -4.31 1.48
CA TRP A 45 0.61 -5.41 0.97
C TRP A 45 1.07 -5.83 -0.43
N PHE A 46 0.86 -7.10 -0.75
CA PHE A 46 1.22 -7.67 -2.06
C PHE A 46 0.05 -7.72 -3.04
N THR A 47 -1.17 -7.50 -2.56
CA THR A 47 -2.39 -7.51 -3.39
C THR A 47 -3.34 -6.43 -2.89
N LEU A 48 -4.18 -5.91 -3.79
CA LEU A 48 -5.25 -4.98 -3.43
C LEU A 48 -6.21 -5.58 -2.40
N GLU A 49 -6.57 -6.86 -2.55
CA GLU A 49 -7.45 -7.55 -1.60
C GLU A 49 -6.80 -7.71 -0.22
N GLY A 50 -5.49 -7.94 -0.18
CA GLY A 50 -4.68 -8.01 1.05
C GLY A 50 -4.80 -6.76 1.91
N ILE A 51 -4.92 -5.57 1.31
CA ILE A 51 -5.10 -4.29 2.02
C ILE A 51 -6.27 -4.37 3.01
N PHE A 52 -7.34 -5.09 2.68
CA PHE A 52 -8.57 -5.11 3.46
C PHE A 52 -8.71 -6.34 4.36
N LEU A 53 -8.05 -7.44 3.99
CA LEU A 53 -8.20 -8.73 4.65
C LEU A 53 -7.07 -8.99 5.65
N GLU A 54 -5.88 -8.48 5.38
CA GLU A 54 -4.63 -8.78 6.08
C GLU A 54 -4.08 -7.53 6.76
N ARG A 55 -3.25 -7.74 7.79
CA ARG A 55 -2.46 -6.67 8.39
C ARG A 55 -1.27 -6.38 7.48
N GLY A 56 -0.90 -5.10 7.32
CA GLY A 56 0.28 -4.75 6.56
C GLY A 56 1.56 -5.36 7.14
N ASP A 57 2.44 -5.84 6.26
CA ASP A 57 3.81 -6.17 6.62
C ASP A 57 4.65 -4.89 6.71
N PHE A 58 5.88 -4.96 7.20
CA PHE A 58 6.77 -3.80 7.31
C PHE A 58 7.64 -3.67 6.07
N PHE A 59 7.43 -2.61 5.27
CA PHE A 59 8.03 -2.46 3.94
C PHE A 59 9.57 -2.54 3.95
N THR A 60 10.23 -1.73 4.78
CA THR A 60 11.70 -1.72 4.85
C THR A 60 12.24 -3.04 5.42
N GLY A 61 11.51 -3.66 6.35
CA GLY A 61 11.80 -5.00 6.85
C GLY A 61 11.79 -6.05 5.74
N PHE A 62 10.74 -6.07 4.93
CA PHE A 62 10.62 -6.95 3.78
C PHE A 62 11.77 -6.77 2.78
N LEU A 63 12.11 -5.53 2.41
CA LEU A 63 13.20 -5.27 1.47
C LEU A 63 14.54 -5.77 1.99
N LYS A 64 14.79 -5.60 3.28
CA LYS A 64 16.00 -6.06 3.94
C LYS A 64 16.08 -7.59 3.99
N ASP A 65 14.99 -8.27 4.31
CA ASP A 65 14.93 -9.74 4.33
C ASP A 65 15.11 -10.33 2.93
N LYS A 66 14.70 -9.59 1.89
CA LYS A 66 14.95 -9.94 0.48
C LYS A 66 16.34 -9.55 -0.03
N GLY A 67 17.21 -8.96 0.82
CA GLY A 67 18.53 -8.49 0.42
C GLY A 67 18.47 -7.42 -0.68
N GLN A 68 17.46 -6.56 -0.64
CA GLN A 68 17.26 -5.44 -1.57
C GLN A 68 17.91 -4.15 -1.06
N ILE A 69 17.93 -3.97 0.27
CA ILE A 69 18.58 -2.85 0.94
C ILE A 69 19.57 -3.37 2.00
N THR A 70 20.57 -2.57 2.33
CA THR A 70 21.56 -2.88 3.35
C THR A 70 21.21 -2.23 4.69
N LYS A 71 21.80 -2.69 5.80
CA LYS A 71 21.65 -2.03 7.12
C LYS A 71 22.45 -0.72 7.22
N ASP A 72 23.41 -0.52 6.33
CA ASP A 72 24.52 0.42 6.54
C ASP A 72 24.38 1.74 5.74
N GLY A 73 23.23 1.93 5.06
CA GLY A 73 22.78 3.23 4.56
C GLY A 73 23.36 3.66 3.22
N PHE A 74 22.56 4.44 2.50
CA PHE A 74 22.72 4.90 1.10
C PHE A 74 22.39 3.86 0.02
N ASP A 75 21.27 3.16 0.19
CA ASP A 75 20.65 2.46 -0.94
C ASP A 75 20.03 3.48 -1.91
N ASP A 76 20.33 3.34 -3.21
CA ASP A 76 19.69 4.14 -4.25
C ASP A 76 18.26 3.64 -4.47
N TRP A 77 17.30 4.28 -3.79
CA TRP A 77 15.88 3.96 -3.91
C TRP A 77 15.39 3.95 -5.37
N ASN A 78 15.92 4.82 -6.23
CA ASN A 78 15.53 4.84 -7.63
C ASN A 78 16.02 3.61 -8.39
N SER A 79 17.10 2.96 -7.95
CA SER A 79 17.55 1.68 -8.51
C SER A 79 16.71 0.48 -8.04
N ILE A 80 16.08 0.60 -6.87
CA ILE A 80 15.35 -0.49 -6.20
C ILE A 80 13.88 -0.47 -6.59
N LEU A 81 13.27 0.71 -6.59
CA LEU A 81 11.84 0.88 -6.75
C LEU A 81 11.48 1.99 -7.74
N GLU A 82 10.23 1.96 -8.15
CA GLU A 82 9.57 2.98 -8.94
C GLU A 82 8.25 3.31 -8.27
N TYR A 83 8.13 4.57 -7.83
CA TYR A 83 6.86 5.10 -7.35
C TYR A 83 5.90 5.27 -8.53
N ARG A 84 4.72 4.68 -8.40
CA ARG A 84 3.60 4.86 -9.32
C ARG A 84 2.56 5.75 -8.64
N ASP A 85 1.33 5.66 -9.14
CA ASP A 85 0.20 6.40 -8.62
C ASP A 85 -0.34 5.81 -7.30
N PHE A 86 -1.30 6.47 -6.70
CA PHE A 86 -2.04 5.97 -5.55
C PHE A 86 -3.10 4.95 -5.98
N VAL A 87 -3.48 4.08 -5.04
CA VAL A 87 -4.63 3.19 -5.21
C VAL A 87 -5.89 4.02 -5.11
N THR A 88 -6.76 3.87 -6.09
CA THR A 88 -8.04 4.58 -6.18
C THR A 88 -9.21 3.68 -5.82
N PHE A 89 -10.32 4.27 -5.40
CA PHE A 89 -11.55 3.54 -5.10
C PHE A 89 -12.04 2.71 -6.29
N ASP A 90 -11.87 3.21 -7.52
CA ASP A 90 -12.33 2.52 -8.72
C ASP A 90 -11.57 1.19 -8.93
N GLU A 91 -10.30 1.08 -8.52
CA GLU A 91 -9.49 -0.15 -8.57
C GLU A 91 -9.94 -1.21 -7.56
N ILE A 92 -10.54 -0.80 -6.44
CA ILE A 92 -10.91 -1.70 -5.34
C ILE A 92 -12.42 -1.91 -5.21
N LYS A 93 -13.22 -1.29 -6.08
CA LYS A 93 -14.69 -1.29 -5.97
C LYS A 93 -15.27 -2.70 -5.91
N GLU A 94 -14.79 -3.61 -6.75
CA GLU A 94 -15.23 -5.01 -6.75
C GLU A 94 -14.90 -5.73 -5.43
N ILE A 95 -13.76 -5.41 -4.82
CA ILE A 95 -13.32 -5.98 -3.53
C ILE A 95 -14.21 -5.45 -2.40
N VAL A 96 -14.48 -4.15 -2.41
CA VAL A 96 -15.37 -3.47 -1.45
C VAL A 96 -16.77 -4.08 -1.50
N ASP A 97 -17.32 -4.27 -2.70
CA ASP A 97 -18.64 -4.88 -2.89
C ASP A 97 -18.67 -6.34 -2.45
N LYS A 98 -17.66 -7.14 -2.85
CA LYS A 98 -17.52 -8.56 -2.49
C LYS A 98 -17.48 -8.77 -0.98
N HIS A 99 -16.74 -7.93 -0.26
CA HIS A 99 -16.54 -8.06 1.19
C HIS A 99 -17.45 -7.17 2.03
N LYS A 100 -18.35 -6.40 1.39
CA LYS A 100 -19.29 -5.48 2.04
C LYS A 100 -18.59 -4.47 2.96
N ILE A 101 -17.46 -3.93 2.51
CA ILE A 101 -16.67 -2.96 3.26
C ILE A 101 -17.39 -1.60 3.20
N LYS A 102 -17.48 -0.90 4.33
CA LYS A 102 -18.06 0.45 4.36
C LYS A 102 -17.07 1.46 3.78
N VAL A 103 -17.54 2.42 3.00
CA VAL A 103 -16.71 3.52 2.46
C VAL A 103 -17.08 4.82 3.15
N VAL A 104 -16.08 5.58 3.57
CA VAL A 104 -16.20 6.92 4.15
C VAL A 104 -15.44 7.89 3.24
N VAL A 105 -16.09 8.96 2.80
CA VAL A 105 -15.44 10.02 2.04
C VAL A 105 -15.07 11.13 3.02
N LEU A 106 -13.80 11.50 3.04
CA LEU A 106 -13.29 12.61 3.85
C LEU A 106 -13.47 13.92 3.07
N GLU A 107 -13.99 14.94 3.75
CA GLU A 107 -14.20 16.31 3.21
C GLU A 107 -12.98 17.20 3.45
#